data_AF-A0A6J6MN32-F1
#
_entry.id   AF-A0A6J6MN32-F1
#
_cell.length_a   1.000
_cell.length_b   1.000
_cell.length_c   1.000
_cell.angle_alpha   90.00
_cell.angle_beta   90.00
_cell.angle_gamma   90.00
#
_symmetry.space_group_name_H-M   'P 1'
#
loop_
_entity.id
_entity.type
_entity.pdbx_description
1 polymer ?
#
loop_
_entity_poly.entity_id
_entity_poly.type
_entity_poly.pdbx_seq_one_letter_code
_entity_poly.pdbx_strand_id
1 'polypeptide(L)'
;MNPGTVNPKMPLMIGGSGEKFTLRLVAEHADLSNVFGPVENVRKKNQVIDEWCAKIGRNPREIERTVAINPEDLEMADEFAAAGADHLIVMGRPPKDGWTDDSRFNFAPLEKYLAKHGR
;
A
#
# COMPACT_ATOMS: atom_id res chain seq x y z
N MET A 1 -23.06 8.43 -26.75
CA MET A 1 -21.82 7.63 -26.90
C MET A 1 -21.25 7.41 -25.50
N ASN A 2 -20.90 6.17 -25.14
CA ASN A 2 -20.26 5.85 -23.87
C ASN A 2 -18.76 5.68 -24.16
N PRO A 3 -17.89 6.64 -23.83
CA PRO A 3 -16.47 6.51 -24.12
C PRO A 3 -15.90 5.32 -23.34
N GLY A 4 -15.31 4.36 -24.04
CA GLY A 4 -14.59 3.26 -23.41
C GLY A 4 -13.38 3.77 -22.62
N THR A 5 -12.84 2.93 -21.73
CA THR A 5 -11.61 3.27 -21.00
C THR A 5 -10.44 3.40 -21.97
N VAL A 6 -9.59 4.41 -21.74
CA VAL A 6 -8.35 4.64 -22.52
C VAL A 6 -7.33 3.50 -22.39
N ASN A 7 -7.50 2.63 -21.39
CA ASN A 7 -6.67 1.46 -21.16
C ASN A 7 -7.57 0.20 -21.12
N PRO A 8 -7.33 -0.82 -21.96
CA PRO A 8 -8.21 -1.99 -22.04
C PRO A 8 -8.13 -2.90 -20.82
N LYS A 9 -7.07 -2.80 -20.00
CA LYS A 9 -6.91 -3.55 -18.75
C LYS A 9 -6.95 -2.58 -17.56
N MET A 10 -7.93 -2.75 -16.68
CA MET A 10 -7.99 -2.05 -15.39
C MET A 10 -7.04 -2.76 -14.40
N PRO A 11 -6.04 -2.08 -13.81
CA PRO A 11 -5.16 -2.69 -12.83
C PRO A 11 -5.92 -3.20 -11.60
N LEU A 12 -5.61 -4.41 -11.14
CA LEU A 12 -6.22 -5.03 -9.97
C LEU A 12 -5.31 -4.94 -8.76
N MET A 13 -5.72 -4.18 -7.74
CA MET A 13 -5.10 -4.17 -6.42
C MET A 13 -5.84 -5.11 -5.46
N ILE A 14 -5.11 -6.03 -4.81
CA ILE A 14 -5.68 -6.89 -3.76
C ILE A 14 -5.07 -6.51 -2.41
N GLY A 15 -5.94 -6.20 -1.44
CA GLY A 15 -5.54 -5.77 -0.10
C GLY A 15 -5.71 -6.84 0.98
N GLY A 16 -4.74 -6.95 1.90
CA GLY A 16 -4.82 -7.79 3.08
C GLY A 16 -3.52 -8.56 3.41
N SER A 17 -3.41 -9.01 4.66
CA SER A 17 -2.18 -9.64 5.21
C SER A 17 -2.30 -11.16 5.43
N GLY A 18 -3.36 -11.79 4.92
CA GLY A 18 -3.64 -13.21 5.10
C GLY A 18 -2.69 -14.10 4.29
N GLU A 19 -1.71 -14.73 4.95
CA GLU A 19 -0.61 -15.45 4.29
C GLU A 19 -1.04 -16.66 3.45
N LYS A 20 -2.12 -17.35 3.86
CA LYS A 20 -2.60 -18.57 3.18
C LYS A 20 -3.49 -18.29 1.97
N PHE A 21 -4.35 -17.29 2.06
CA PHE A 21 -5.41 -17.04 1.08
C PHE A 21 -5.18 -15.73 0.34
N THR A 22 -5.15 -14.60 1.03
CA THR A 22 -5.01 -13.28 0.40
C THR A 22 -3.71 -13.15 -0.37
N LEU A 23 -2.57 -13.49 0.24
CA LEU A 23 -1.26 -13.33 -0.41
C LEU A 23 -1.04 -14.32 -1.55
N ARG A 24 -1.74 -15.46 -1.52
CA ARG A 24 -1.81 -16.37 -2.66
C ARG A 24 -2.59 -15.75 -3.82
N LEU A 25 -3.77 -15.17 -3.54
CA LEU A 25 -4.55 -14.45 -4.56
C LEU A 25 -3.77 -13.27 -5.15
N VAL A 26 -3.01 -12.54 -4.32
CA VAL A 26 -2.09 -11.50 -4.79
C VAL A 26 -1.10 -12.08 -5.79
N ALA A 27 -0.39 -13.14 -5.43
CA ALA A 27 0.58 -13.77 -6.32
C ALA A 27 -0.06 -14.28 -7.63
N GLU A 28 -1.25 -14.87 -7.57
CA GLU A 28 -1.93 -15.45 -8.73
C GLU A 28 -2.56 -14.39 -9.67
N HIS A 29 -3.01 -13.24 -9.15
CA HIS A 29 -3.92 -12.36 -9.91
C HIS A 29 -3.66 -10.86 -9.83
N ALA A 30 -2.98 -10.37 -8.79
CA ALA A 30 -2.89 -8.92 -8.59
C ALA A 30 -1.85 -8.28 -9.51
N ASP A 31 -2.15 -7.06 -9.96
CA ASP A 31 -1.16 -6.13 -10.51
C ASP A 31 -0.49 -5.33 -9.35
N LEU A 32 -1.22 -5.09 -8.24
CA LEU A 32 -0.70 -4.43 -7.04
C LEU A 32 -1.12 -5.17 -5.75
N SER A 33 -0.22 -5.25 -4.77
CA SER A 33 -0.54 -5.73 -3.43
C SER A 33 -0.69 -4.57 -2.45
N ASN A 34 -1.71 -4.57 -1.58
CA ASN A 34 -1.78 -3.64 -0.47
C ASN A 34 -1.71 -4.36 0.88
N VAL A 35 -0.59 -4.18 1.60
CA VAL A 35 -0.40 -4.69 2.96
C VAL A 35 -0.45 -3.55 3.97
N PHE A 36 -0.41 -3.88 5.25
CA PHE A 36 -0.49 -2.89 6.33
C PHE A 36 0.82 -2.83 7.11
N GLY A 37 1.16 -1.66 7.63
CA GLY A 37 2.24 -1.50 8.60
C GLY A 37 2.06 -2.39 9.85
N PRO A 38 3.08 -2.51 10.72
CA PRO A 38 4.36 -1.77 10.69
C PRO A 38 5.37 -2.33 9.67
N VAL A 39 6.54 -1.69 9.55
CA VAL A 39 7.62 -2.04 8.60
C VAL A 39 7.96 -3.53 8.58
N GLU A 40 8.11 -4.15 9.76
CA GLU A 40 8.43 -5.58 9.87
C GLU A 40 7.31 -6.49 9.33
N ASN A 41 6.05 -6.07 9.47
CA ASN A 41 4.95 -6.79 8.85
C ASN A 41 5.04 -6.67 7.32
N VAL A 42 5.33 -5.49 6.77
CA VAL A 42 5.51 -5.30 5.32
C VAL A 42 6.59 -6.22 4.78
N ARG A 43 7.77 -6.23 5.41
CA ARG A 43 8.89 -7.11 5.05
C ARG A 43 8.46 -8.56 5.02
N LYS A 44 7.79 -9.03 6.08
CA LYS A 44 7.30 -10.41 6.18
C LYS A 44 6.27 -10.73 5.09
N LYS A 45 5.30 -9.86 4.84
CA LYS A 45 4.25 -10.12 3.83
C LYS A 45 4.81 -10.09 2.41
N ASN A 46 5.77 -9.22 2.14
CA ASN A 46 6.46 -9.19 0.85
C ASN A 46 7.19 -10.51 0.59
N GLN A 47 7.90 -11.05 1.59
CA GLN A 47 8.53 -12.36 1.48
C GLN A 47 7.52 -13.48 1.20
N VAL A 48 6.36 -13.48 1.88
CA VAL A 48 5.33 -14.49 1.64
C VAL A 48 4.74 -14.40 0.23
N ILE A 49 4.55 -13.20 -0.31
CA ILE A 49 4.14 -13.03 -1.71
C ILE A 49 5.21 -13.61 -2.64
N ASP A 50 6.49 -13.33 -2.39
CA ASP A 50 7.60 -13.85 -3.20
C ASP A 50 7.66 -15.39 -3.17
N GLU A 51 7.40 -16.00 -2.00
CA GLU A 51 7.30 -17.45 -1.85
C GLU A 51 6.12 -18.04 -2.65
N TRP A 52 4.98 -17.35 -2.71
CA TRP A 52 3.85 -17.77 -3.56
C TRP A 52 4.17 -17.61 -5.04
N CYS A 53 4.78 -16.49 -5.44
CA CYS A 53 5.26 -16.26 -6.81
C CYS A 53 6.21 -17.36 -7.26
N ALA A 54 7.18 -17.74 -6.41
CA ALA A 54 8.12 -18.83 -6.69
C ALA A 54 7.42 -20.18 -6.90
N LYS A 55 6.37 -20.49 -6.13
CA LYS A 55 5.60 -21.74 -6.26
C LYS A 55 4.83 -21.83 -7.59
N ILE A 56 4.37 -20.71 -8.12
CA ILE A 56 3.57 -20.67 -9.37
C ILE A 56 4.38 -20.24 -10.60
N GLY A 57 5.67 -19.93 -10.44
CA GLY A 57 6.55 -19.50 -11.53
C GLY A 57 6.29 -18.07 -12.02
N ARG A 58 5.75 -17.18 -11.18
CA ARG A 58 5.54 -15.76 -11.51
C ARG A 58 6.73 -14.92 -11.06
N ASN A 59 7.10 -13.89 -11.84
CA ASN A 59 8.07 -12.90 -11.39
C ASN A 59 7.43 -11.97 -10.33
N PRO A 60 7.92 -11.94 -9.08
CA PRO A 60 7.33 -11.11 -8.02
C PRO A 60 7.41 -9.60 -8.28
N ARG A 61 8.25 -9.15 -9.23
CA ARG A 61 8.37 -7.75 -9.66
C ARG A 61 7.25 -7.29 -10.59
N GLU A 62 6.41 -8.20 -11.07
CA GLU A 62 5.18 -7.86 -11.79
C GLU A 62 4.04 -7.38 -10.85
N ILE A 63 4.28 -7.39 -9.53
CA ILE A 63 3.32 -6.97 -8.52
C ILE A 63 3.91 -5.75 -7.81
N GLU A 64 3.33 -4.57 -8.05
CA GLU A 64 3.71 -3.36 -7.31
C GLU A 64 3.29 -3.49 -5.85
N ARG A 65 4.15 -3.03 -4.94
CA ARG A 65 3.99 -3.22 -3.50
C ARG A 65 3.55 -1.92 -2.85
N THR A 66 2.29 -1.84 -2.47
CA THR A 66 1.76 -0.71 -1.69
C THR A 66 1.64 -1.09 -0.22
N VAL A 67 1.82 -0.11 0.66
CA VAL A 67 1.53 -0.24 2.09
C VAL A 67 0.59 0.86 2.55
N ALA A 68 -0.48 0.46 3.24
CA ALA A 68 -1.33 1.37 3.98
C ALA A 68 -0.74 1.65 5.37
N ILE A 69 -0.53 2.94 5.66
CA ILE A 69 0.08 3.44 6.89
C ILE A 69 -0.77 4.56 7.50
N ASN A 70 -0.56 4.87 8.78
CA ASN A 70 -1.12 6.09 9.36
C ASN A 70 -0.23 7.30 9.03
N PRO A 71 -0.73 8.54 9.14
CA PRO A 71 0.06 9.74 8.88
C PRO A 71 1.31 9.83 9.77
N GLU A 72 1.24 9.36 11.01
CA GLU A 72 2.35 9.38 11.96
C GLU A 72 3.51 8.48 11.49
N ASP A 73 3.22 7.44 10.72
CA ASP A 73 4.21 6.50 10.22
C ASP A 73 5.05 7.06 9.05
N LEU A 74 4.72 8.26 8.53
CA LEU A 74 5.45 8.90 7.43
C LEU A 74 6.91 9.21 7.76
N GLU A 75 7.26 9.36 9.03
CA GLU A 75 8.65 9.55 9.44
C GLU A 75 9.54 8.32 9.13
N MET A 76 8.92 7.14 8.99
CA MET A 76 9.56 5.88 8.62
C MET A 76 9.47 5.57 7.12
N ALA A 77 9.14 6.55 6.26
CA ALA A 77 8.97 6.32 4.81
C ALA A 77 10.14 5.57 4.15
N ASP A 78 11.38 5.93 4.51
CA ASP A 78 12.60 5.30 3.99
C ASP A 78 12.71 3.83 4.44
N GLU A 79 12.23 3.51 5.64
CA GLU A 79 12.21 2.13 6.16
C GLU A 79 11.17 1.27 5.45
N PHE A 80 10.00 1.83 5.12
CA PHE A 80 9.00 1.16 4.29
C PHE A 80 9.52 0.90 2.87
N ALA A 81 10.22 1.87 2.27
CA ALA A 81 10.89 1.68 0.99
C ALA A 81 11.93 0.55 1.07
N ALA A 82 12.76 0.53 2.14
CA ALA A 82 13.73 -0.54 2.39
C ALA A 82 13.08 -1.91 2.72
N ALA A 83 11.82 -1.93 3.15
CA ALA A 83 11.01 -3.16 3.28
C ALA A 83 10.37 -3.62 1.97
N GLY A 84 10.59 -2.88 0.88
CA GLY A 84 10.12 -3.21 -0.47
C GLY A 84 8.76 -2.64 -0.81
N ALA A 85 8.35 -1.51 -0.22
CA ALA A 85 7.20 -0.75 -0.68
C ALA A 85 7.59 0.18 -1.84
N ASP A 86 6.80 0.14 -2.92
CA ASP A 86 6.87 1.06 -4.05
C ASP A 86 5.98 2.30 -3.81
N HIS A 87 4.89 2.13 -3.07
CA HIS A 87 3.93 3.19 -2.76
C HIS A 87 3.53 3.21 -1.28
N LEU A 88 3.45 4.42 -0.71
CA LEU A 88 2.79 4.66 0.58
C LEU A 88 1.36 5.14 0.34
N ILE A 89 0.40 4.43 0.92
CA ILE A 89 -1.00 4.85 1.02
C ILE A 89 -1.20 5.42 2.43
N VAL A 90 -1.29 6.75 2.53
CA VAL A 90 -1.48 7.43 3.82
C VAL A 90 -2.97 7.44 4.14
N MET A 91 -3.37 6.69 5.16
CA MET A 91 -4.76 6.55 5.58
C MET A 91 -5.14 7.74 6.48
N GLY A 92 -5.87 8.70 5.94
CA GLY A 92 -6.53 9.72 6.75
C GLY A 92 -7.58 9.07 7.66
N ARG A 93 -7.55 9.37 8.97
CA ARG A 93 -8.62 8.97 9.89
C ARG A 93 -9.52 10.16 10.17
N PRO A 94 -10.85 9.96 10.15
CA PRO A 94 -11.74 10.99 10.65
C PRO A 94 -11.56 11.16 12.17
N PRO A 95 -11.97 12.30 12.70
CA PRO A 95 -12.02 12.56 14.14
C PRO A 95 -12.93 11.55 14.85
N LYS A 96 -12.68 11.33 16.15
CA LYS A 96 -13.44 10.37 16.98
C LYS A 96 -14.95 10.66 17.04
N ASP A 97 -15.38 11.88 16.76
CA ASP A 97 -16.76 12.34 16.80
C ASP A 97 -17.37 12.64 15.41
N GLY A 98 -16.74 12.15 14.32
CA GLY A 98 -17.32 12.08 12.98
C GLY A 98 -16.86 13.16 11.99
N TRP A 99 -17.49 13.17 10.80
CA TRP A 99 -17.20 14.03 9.65
C TRP A 99 -17.93 15.38 9.72
N THR A 100 -17.86 16.05 10.86
CA THR A 100 -18.66 17.27 11.11
C THR A 100 -17.94 18.56 10.73
N ASP A 101 -16.61 18.53 10.55
CA ASP A 101 -15.79 19.69 10.15
C ASP A 101 -14.42 19.25 9.61
N ASP A 102 -13.96 19.90 8.53
CA ASP A 102 -12.66 19.70 7.88
C ASP A 102 -11.48 20.15 8.75
N SER A 103 -11.72 20.98 9.78
CA SER A 103 -10.68 21.48 10.69
C SER A 103 -9.98 20.41 11.53
N ARG A 104 -10.43 19.15 11.43
CA ARG A 104 -9.99 18.05 12.29
C ARG A 104 -9.20 16.96 11.54
N PHE A 105 -8.94 17.13 10.24
CA PHE A 105 -7.90 16.36 9.57
C PHE A 105 -6.53 16.83 10.07
N ASN A 106 -5.80 15.95 10.73
CA ASN A 106 -4.42 16.25 11.11
C ASN A 106 -3.49 16.00 9.93
N PHE A 107 -3.26 17.04 9.11
CA PHE A 107 -2.28 16.99 8.02
C PHE A 107 -0.85 17.25 8.48
N ALA A 108 -0.61 17.64 9.73
CA ALA A 108 0.71 18.04 10.21
C ALA A 108 1.81 16.99 9.97
N PRO A 109 1.57 15.67 10.13
CA PRO A 109 2.58 14.66 9.80
C PRO A 109 2.96 14.65 8.30
N LEU A 110 1.97 14.83 7.42
CA LEU A 110 2.19 14.91 5.98
C LEU A 110 2.91 16.20 5.60
N GLU A 111 2.48 17.34 6.09
CA GLU A 111 3.12 18.64 5.82
C GLU A 111 4.58 18.65 6.29
N LYS A 112 4.86 18.10 7.48
CA LYS A 112 6.21 17.92 7.99
C LYS A 112 7.06 17.04 7.06
N TYR A 113 6.48 15.94 6.56
CA TYR A 113 7.16 15.06 5.61
C TYR A 113 7.46 15.81 4.29
N LEU A 114 6.47 16.48 3.70
CA LEU A 114 6.63 17.23 2.45
C LEU A 114 7.70 18.33 2.56
N ALA A 115 7.67 19.10 3.66
CA ALA A 115 8.66 20.14 3.93
C ALA A 115 10.09 19.58 4.05
N LYS A 116 10.26 18.41 4.68
CA LYS A 116 11.56 17.71 4.78
C LYS A 116 12.09 17.27 3.41
N HIS A 117 11.21 16.95 2.46
CA HIS A 117 11.55 16.41 1.15
C HIS A 117 11.44 17.42 0.00
N GLY A 118 11.20 18.70 0.29
CA GLY A 118 11.16 19.78 -0.70
C GLY A 118 10.00 19.67 -1.70
N ARG A 119 8.86 19.13 -1.25
CA ARG A 119 7.64 18.94 -2.05
C ARG A 119 6.50 19.85 -1.60
#